data_AF-A0A966TSH2-F1
#
_entry.id   AF-A0A966TSH2-F1
#
_cell.length_a   1.000
_cell.length_b   1.000
_cell.length_c   1.000
_cell.angle_alpha   90.00
_cell.angle_beta   90.00
_cell.angle_gamma   90.00
#
_symmetry.space_group_name_H-M   'P 1'
#
loop_
_entity.id
_entity.type
_entity.pdbx_description
1 polymer ?
#
loop_
_entity_poly.entity_id
_entity_poly.type
_entity_poly.pdbx_seq_one_letter_code
_entity_poly.pdbx_strand_id
1 'polypeptide(L)'
;MSIDMLHCSMSYFCLAMLHLPNPSDARDWCNVQRQTGRSVGFVPTMGALHRGHESLVDRARIENDVCCASIFVNPLQFEDGQDFNAYPRDLNADLAVLEAHGCDMIFEGTLESFFPEVEDVRRIPMISAGPFGRGLEEVCRPGHLDGVRTIVDRLFRFVGPAKAYFGEKDFQQTLVVMDLAESLGYPDVIVCPTVREPSGLALSSRNALLSPDEKKEAERIFQSLAAAAKAWSSGIRHAHILREKMIEQFAGSRLIVEYAAVRNPSAWTADDPPGELSHAQALIAARLGRVRLIDNLQLH
;
A
#
# COMPACT_ATOMS: atom_id res chain seq x y z
N MET A 1 60.07 -6.87 -7.01
CA MET A 1 59.08 -6.76 -8.12
C MET A 1 58.75 -8.20 -8.48
N SER A 2 57.60 -8.77 -8.14
CA SER A 2 56.25 -8.22 -8.30
C SER A 2 55.30 -8.82 -7.27
N ILE A 3 54.34 -8.01 -6.81
CA ILE A 3 53.27 -8.40 -5.90
C ILE A 3 52.14 -8.96 -6.76
N ASP A 4 51.79 -10.23 -6.56
CA ASP A 4 50.62 -10.85 -7.17
C ASP A 4 49.34 -10.30 -6.51
N MET A 5 48.63 -9.44 -7.23
CA MET A 5 47.27 -9.05 -6.92
C MET A 5 46.32 -10.21 -7.22
N LEU A 6 46.03 -11.01 -6.19
CA LEU A 6 44.82 -11.84 -6.16
C LEU A 6 43.62 -10.92 -5.93
N HIS A 7 43.04 -10.40 -7.02
CA HIS A 7 41.67 -9.91 -7.02
C HIS A 7 40.75 -11.12 -6.85
N CYS A 8 40.35 -11.37 -5.60
CA CYS A 8 39.26 -12.26 -5.26
C CYS A 8 37.97 -11.64 -5.82
N SER A 9 37.46 -12.19 -6.92
CA SER A 9 36.14 -11.85 -7.43
C SER A 9 35.11 -12.19 -6.37
N MET A 10 34.42 -11.18 -5.82
CA MET A 10 33.19 -11.39 -5.06
C MET A 10 32.14 -11.98 -6.01
N SER A 11 32.12 -13.31 -6.09
CA SER A 11 30.99 -14.06 -6.59
C SER A 11 29.84 -13.87 -5.60
N TYR A 12 28.94 -12.95 -5.92
CA TYR A 12 27.62 -12.88 -5.31
C TYR A 12 26.93 -14.22 -5.57
N PHE A 13 26.96 -15.12 -4.58
CA PHE A 13 26.02 -16.23 -4.56
C PHE A 13 24.63 -15.59 -4.46
N CYS A 14 23.92 -15.55 -5.59
CA CYS A 14 22.49 -15.33 -5.59
C CYS A 14 21.87 -16.54 -4.90
N LEU A 15 21.69 -16.46 -3.58
CA LEU A 15 20.85 -17.40 -2.86
C LEU A 15 19.45 -17.25 -3.45
N ALA A 16 18.90 -18.34 -3.97
CA ALA A 16 17.55 -18.36 -4.48
C ALA A 16 16.58 -17.83 -3.42
N MET A 17 15.64 -16.99 -3.84
CA MET A 17 14.59 -16.46 -2.97
C MET A 17 13.81 -17.61 -2.31
N LEU A 18 13.68 -17.58 -0.99
CA LEU A 18 12.97 -18.62 -0.25
C LEU A 18 11.46 -18.41 -0.37
N HIS A 19 10.73 -19.44 -0.80
CA HIS A 19 9.26 -19.43 -0.86
C HIS A 19 8.67 -20.27 0.27
N LEU A 20 7.94 -19.63 1.19
CA LEU A 20 7.31 -20.27 2.34
C LEU A 20 5.77 -20.24 2.20
N PRO A 21 5.09 -21.40 2.11
CA PRO A 21 3.64 -21.44 1.96
C PRO A 21 2.88 -21.20 3.28
N ASN A 22 3.58 -21.05 4.41
CA ASN A 22 2.99 -20.90 5.73
C ASN A 22 3.58 -19.69 6.49
N PRO A 23 2.73 -18.79 7.03
CA PRO A 23 3.18 -17.67 7.86
C PRO A 23 3.99 -18.08 9.11
N SER A 24 3.78 -19.28 9.68
CA SER A 24 4.58 -19.77 10.80
C SER A 24 6.05 -19.91 10.45
N ASP A 25 6.35 -20.41 9.26
CA ASP A 25 7.71 -20.61 8.78
C ASP A 25 8.38 -19.27 8.51
N ALA A 26 7.60 -18.30 8.01
CA ALA A 26 8.06 -16.92 7.81
C ALA A 26 8.50 -16.28 9.14
N ARG A 27 7.74 -16.51 10.22
CA ARG A 27 8.11 -16.05 11.57
C ARG A 27 9.42 -16.66 12.04
N ASP A 28 9.59 -17.96 11.86
CA ASP A 28 10.80 -18.66 12.28
C ASP A 28 12.02 -18.17 11.50
N TRP A 29 11.86 -17.95 10.19
CA TRP A 29 12.89 -17.33 9.36
C TRP A 29 13.24 -15.92 9.86
N CYS A 30 12.26 -15.04 10.10
CA CYS A 30 12.50 -13.67 10.58
C CYS A 30 13.19 -13.65 11.94
N ASN A 31 12.83 -14.59 12.84
CA ASN A 31 13.48 -14.75 14.14
C ASN A 31 14.95 -15.12 13.99
N VAL A 32 15.30 -16.05 13.09
CA VAL A 32 16.69 -16.41 12.81
C VAL A 32 17.50 -15.22 12.30
N GLN A 33 16.93 -14.41 11.39
CA GLN A 33 17.62 -13.20 10.90
C GLN A 33 17.91 -12.22 12.05
N ARG A 34 16.92 -11.94 12.91
CA ARG A 34 17.13 -11.07 14.08
C ARG A 34 18.13 -11.64 15.09
N GLN A 35 18.08 -12.95 15.38
CA GLN A 35 19.01 -13.61 16.30
C GLN A 35 20.46 -13.56 15.80
N THR A 36 20.66 -13.50 14.49
CA THR A 36 21.97 -13.31 13.86
C THR A 36 22.35 -11.84 13.67
N GLY A 37 21.57 -10.90 14.23
CA GLY A 37 21.84 -9.46 14.20
C GLY A 37 21.49 -8.77 12.89
N ARG A 38 20.78 -9.45 11.97
CA ARG A 38 20.37 -8.90 10.68
C ARG A 38 19.06 -8.13 10.79
N SER A 39 19.02 -6.96 10.17
CA SER A 39 17.81 -6.14 10.01
C SER A 39 16.88 -6.73 8.94
N VAL A 40 15.57 -6.65 9.18
CA VAL A 40 14.53 -7.20 8.30
C VAL A 40 13.69 -6.06 7.72
N GLY A 41 13.67 -5.97 6.40
CA GLY A 41 12.70 -5.17 5.65
C GLY A 41 11.50 -6.02 5.23
N PHE A 42 10.28 -5.52 5.38
CA PHE A 42 9.06 -6.26 5.07
C PHE A 42 8.14 -5.48 4.12
N VAL A 43 7.70 -6.13 3.04
CA VAL A 43 6.78 -5.57 2.05
C VAL A 43 5.49 -6.40 1.99
N PRO A 44 4.41 -6.01 2.67
CA PRO A 44 3.12 -6.69 2.56
C PRO A 44 2.43 -6.35 1.24
N THR A 45 2.00 -7.37 0.49
CA THR A 45 1.28 -7.19 -0.78
C THR A 45 0.11 -8.14 -0.94
N MET A 46 -0.77 -7.85 -1.90
CA MET A 46 -1.80 -8.78 -2.38
C MET A 46 -1.42 -9.47 -3.70
N GLY A 47 -0.16 -9.39 -4.14
CA GLY A 47 0.25 -9.85 -5.47
C GLY A 47 -0.21 -8.91 -6.60
N ALA A 48 -0.12 -9.42 -7.85
CA ALA A 48 -0.25 -8.65 -9.08
C ALA A 48 0.69 -7.43 -9.08
N LEU A 49 1.98 -7.73 -8.94
CA LEU A 49 3.03 -6.76 -8.69
C LEU A 49 3.25 -5.83 -9.89
N HIS A 50 3.73 -4.63 -9.60
CA HIS A 50 3.98 -3.57 -10.56
C HIS A 50 5.08 -2.64 -10.01
N ARG A 51 5.54 -1.67 -10.81
CA ARG A 51 6.65 -0.77 -10.42
C ARG A 51 6.47 -0.05 -9.08
N GLY A 52 5.24 0.19 -8.65
CA GLY A 52 4.95 0.62 -7.27
C GLY A 52 5.48 -0.36 -6.22
N HIS A 53 5.15 -1.66 -6.32
CA HIS A 53 5.63 -2.71 -5.43
C HIS A 53 7.15 -2.93 -5.56
N GLU A 54 7.67 -2.93 -6.80
CA GLU A 54 9.12 -3.00 -7.06
C GLU A 54 9.88 -1.93 -6.25
N SER A 55 9.39 -0.68 -6.26
CA SER A 55 10.01 0.40 -5.50
C SER A 55 10.01 0.19 -3.98
N LEU A 56 9.02 -0.54 -3.44
CA LEU A 56 8.98 -0.89 -2.02
C LEU A 56 10.06 -1.94 -1.71
N VAL A 57 10.19 -2.95 -2.56
CA VAL A 57 11.21 -4.02 -2.43
C VAL A 57 12.61 -3.45 -2.58
N ASP A 58 12.84 -2.61 -3.60
CA ASP A 58 14.13 -1.94 -3.80
C ASP A 58 14.55 -1.15 -2.57
N ARG A 59 13.62 -0.35 -2.02
CA ARG A 59 13.90 0.45 -0.81
C ARG A 59 14.13 -0.44 0.42
N ALA A 60 13.30 -1.46 0.60
CA ALA A 60 13.46 -2.42 1.69
C ALA A 60 14.82 -3.13 1.61
N ARG A 61 15.28 -3.48 0.41
CA ARG A 61 16.55 -4.15 0.19
C ARG A 61 17.76 -3.26 0.43
N ILE A 62 17.65 -1.97 0.12
CA ILE A 62 18.70 -0.97 0.35
C ILE A 62 18.87 -0.68 1.85
N GLU A 63 17.77 -0.63 2.60
CA GLU A 63 17.74 -0.16 3.98
C GLU A 63 17.88 -1.27 5.04
N ASN A 64 17.97 -2.55 4.62
CA ASN A 64 18.00 -3.73 5.50
C ASN A 64 18.94 -4.84 4.99
N ASP A 65 19.38 -5.71 5.88
CA ASP A 65 20.27 -6.85 5.57
C ASP A 65 19.54 -7.98 4.84
N VAL A 66 18.23 -8.11 5.07
CA VAL A 66 17.32 -8.99 4.32
C VAL A 66 16.01 -8.28 4.01
N CYS A 67 15.39 -8.64 2.90
CA CYS A 67 14.06 -8.23 2.51
C CYS A 67 13.13 -9.44 2.45
N CYS A 68 11.96 -9.36 3.08
CA CYS A 68 10.88 -10.31 2.89
C CYS A 68 9.59 -9.65 2.40
N ALA A 69 8.75 -10.41 1.72
CA ALA A 69 7.45 -9.94 1.24
C ALA A 69 6.36 -10.97 1.56
N SER A 70 5.10 -10.50 1.60
CA SER A 70 3.94 -11.39 1.62
C SER A 70 3.11 -11.22 0.35
N ILE A 71 2.53 -12.31 -0.14
CA ILE A 71 1.48 -12.29 -1.16
C ILE A 71 0.24 -12.92 -0.55
N PHE A 72 -0.77 -12.09 -0.26
CA PHE A 72 -2.04 -12.58 0.25
C PHE A 72 -3.20 -11.67 -0.15
N VAL A 73 -4.09 -12.17 -1.01
CA VAL A 73 -5.34 -11.47 -1.34
C VAL A 73 -6.30 -11.66 -0.16
N ASN A 74 -6.27 -10.73 0.78
CA ASN A 74 -7.04 -10.78 2.02
C ASN A 74 -8.56 -10.67 1.76
N PRO A 75 -9.40 -11.69 2.01
CA PRO A 75 -10.85 -11.58 1.82
C PRO A 75 -11.52 -10.58 2.79
N LEU A 76 -10.93 -10.35 3.98
CA LEU A 76 -11.54 -9.53 5.03
C LEU A 76 -11.67 -8.04 4.67
N GLN A 77 -10.92 -7.57 3.66
CA GLN A 77 -10.93 -6.18 3.22
C GLN A 77 -11.72 -5.94 1.93
N PHE A 78 -12.45 -6.95 1.43
CA PHE A 78 -13.33 -6.82 0.27
C PHE A 78 -14.78 -6.81 0.71
N GLU A 79 -15.49 -5.74 0.36
CA GLU A 79 -16.94 -5.63 0.54
C GLU A 79 -17.69 -6.41 -0.55
N ASP A 80 -17.21 -6.33 -1.79
CA ASP A 80 -17.81 -6.99 -2.95
C ASP A 80 -17.05 -8.27 -3.31
N GLY A 81 -17.73 -9.41 -3.18
CA GLY A 81 -17.20 -10.71 -3.59
C GLY A 81 -16.81 -10.76 -5.08
N GLN A 82 -17.42 -9.94 -5.94
CA GLN A 82 -17.01 -9.83 -7.35
C GLN A 82 -15.63 -9.16 -7.50
N ASP A 83 -15.31 -8.12 -6.72
CA ASP A 83 -13.98 -7.48 -6.73
C ASP A 83 -12.92 -8.47 -6.22
N PHE A 84 -13.23 -9.24 -5.17
CA PHE A 84 -12.35 -10.30 -4.67
C PHE A 84 -12.09 -11.39 -5.73
N ASN A 85 -13.14 -11.84 -6.42
CA ASN A 85 -13.02 -12.88 -7.45
C ASN A 85 -12.30 -12.37 -8.70
N ALA A 86 -12.49 -11.11 -9.08
CA ALA A 86 -11.86 -10.49 -10.24
C ALA A 86 -10.42 -10.03 -9.98
N TYR A 87 -9.94 -10.06 -8.73
CA TYR A 87 -8.58 -9.62 -8.41
C TYR A 87 -7.53 -10.46 -9.15
N PRO A 88 -6.58 -9.83 -9.88
CA PRO A 88 -5.57 -10.55 -10.65
C PRO A 88 -4.66 -11.39 -9.75
N ARG A 89 -4.38 -12.62 -10.17
CA ARG A 89 -3.51 -13.56 -9.45
C ARG A 89 -2.60 -14.25 -10.47
N ASP A 90 -1.31 -13.95 -10.41
CA ASP A 90 -0.27 -14.63 -11.17
C ASP A 90 0.98 -14.77 -10.29
N LEU A 91 0.97 -15.81 -9.47
CA LEU A 91 2.03 -16.04 -8.49
C LEU A 91 3.40 -16.18 -9.18
N ASN A 92 3.48 -16.83 -10.34
CA ASN A 92 4.76 -17.01 -11.03
C ASN A 92 5.34 -15.68 -11.51
N ALA A 93 4.49 -14.79 -12.05
CA ALA A 93 4.92 -13.45 -12.43
C ALA A 93 5.36 -12.63 -11.20
N ASP A 94 4.61 -12.72 -10.11
CA ASP A 94 4.94 -12.02 -8.86
C ASP A 94 6.27 -12.51 -8.27
N LEU A 95 6.51 -13.83 -8.23
CA LEU A 95 7.76 -14.42 -7.77
C LEU A 95 8.97 -13.96 -8.59
N ALA A 96 8.83 -13.91 -9.92
CA ALA A 96 9.89 -13.44 -10.81
C ALA A 96 10.24 -11.97 -10.55
N VAL A 97 9.24 -11.12 -10.27
CA VAL A 97 9.47 -9.71 -9.90
C VAL A 97 10.19 -9.62 -8.56
N LEU A 98 9.75 -10.35 -7.53
CA LEU A 98 10.37 -10.31 -6.21
C LEU A 98 11.83 -10.80 -6.25
N GLU A 99 12.10 -11.88 -6.98
CA GLU A 99 13.46 -12.41 -7.15
C GLU A 99 14.37 -11.41 -7.89
N ALA A 100 13.88 -10.81 -8.97
CA ALA A 100 14.63 -9.82 -9.75
C ALA A 100 15.00 -8.55 -8.95
N HIS A 101 14.17 -8.19 -7.96
CA HIS A 101 14.39 -7.04 -7.06
C HIS A 101 15.11 -7.43 -5.76
N GLY A 102 15.60 -8.67 -5.64
CA GLY A 102 16.45 -9.11 -4.55
C GLY A 102 15.72 -9.40 -3.24
N CYS A 103 14.44 -9.77 -3.30
CA CYS A 103 13.72 -10.30 -2.14
C CYS A 103 14.36 -11.62 -1.69
N ASP A 104 14.64 -11.76 -0.39
CA ASP A 104 15.30 -12.96 0.16
C ASP A 104 14.27 -14.05 0.54
N MET A 105 13.06 -13.66 0.95
CA MET A 105 12.00 -14.58 1.37
C MET A 105 10.62 -14.03 1.04
N ILE A 106 9.76 -14.88 0.51
CA ILE A 106 8.34 -14.57 0.33
C ILE A 106 7.51 -15.59 1.09
N PHE A 107 6.40 -15.14 1.64
CA PHE A 107 5.42 -16.03 2.21
C PHE A 107 4.00 -15.75 1.76
N GLU A 108 3.25 -16.84 1.62
CA GLU A 108 1.82 -16.82 1.33
C GLU A 108 1.05 -17.25 2.58
N GLY A 109 -0.26 -17.35 2.44
CA GLY A 109 -1.10 -17.97 3.45
C GLY A 109 -2.56 -18.04 3.04
N THR A 110 -3.35 -18.70 3.86
CA THR A 110 -4.80 -18.67 3.86
C THR A 110 -5.29 -18.02 5.16
N LEU A 111 -6.59 -17.73 5.27
CA LEU A 111 -7.15 -17.25 6.54
C LEU A 111 -6.90 -18.25 7.67
N GLU A 112 -6.99 -19.56 7.39
CA GLU A 112 -6.71 -20.62 8.36
C GLU A 112 -5.24 -20.59 8.82
N SER A 113 -4.29 -20.34 7.92
CA SER A 113 -2.88 -20.26 8.30
C SER A 113 -2.51 -18.95 9.01
N PHE A 114 -3.20 -17.85 8.71
CA PHE A 114 -3.02 -16.56 9.40
C PHE A 114 -3.71 -16.50 10.77
N PHE A 115 -4.79 -17.25 10.95
CA PHE A 115 -5.61 -17.31 12.16
C PHE A 115 -5.85 -18.77 12.59
N PRO A 116 -4.79 -19.56 12.88
CA PRO A 116 -4.92 -20.98 13.22
C PRO A 116 -5.69 -21.21 14.53
N GLU A 117 -5.84 -20.18 15.36
CA GLU A 117 -6.63 -20.21 16.59
C GLU A 117 -8.14 -20.05 16.37
N VAL A 118 -8.57 -19.73 15.15
CA VAL A 118 -9.98 -19.50 14.81
C VAL A 118 -10.55 -20.72 14.08
N GLU A 119 -11.48 -21.43 14.73
CA GLU A 119 -12.11 -22.64 14.16
C GLU A 119 -12.94 -22.35 12.89
N ASP A 120 -13.62 -21.20 12.85
CA ASP A 120 -14.43 -20.75 11.71
C ASP A 120 -13.94 -19.39 11.24
N VAL A 121 -13.21 -19.37 10.11
CA VAL A 121 -12.62 -18.15 9.54
C VAL A 121 -13.65 -17.05 9.22
N ARG A 122 -14.94 -17.39 9.12
CA ARG A 122 -16.03 -16.40 8.96
C ARG A 122 -16.32 -15.62 10.25
N ARG A 123 -15.73 -16.02 11.37
CA ARG A 123 -15.87 -15.42 12.70
C ARG A 123 -14.57 -14.83 13.22
N ILE A 124 -13.61 -14.53 12.33
CA ILE A 124 -12.40 -13.80 12.71
C ILE A 124 -12.82 -12.47 13.35
N PRO A 125 -12.40 -12.18 14.59
CA PRO A 125 -12.71 -10.91 15.23
C PRO A 125 -11.95 -9.78 14.54
N MET A 126 -12.70 -8.79 14.05
CA MET A 126 -12.15 -7.64 13.36
C MET A 126 -11.54 -6.64 14.36
N ILE A 127 -10.37 -6.11 14.02
CA ILE A 127 -9.73 -5.01 14.74
C ILE A 127 -10.18 -3.71 14.10
N SER A 128 -10.83 -2.83 14.89
CA SER A 128 -11.31 -1.55 14.38
C SER A 128 -10.16 -0.66 13.87
N ALA A 129 -10.31 -0.08 12.69
CA ALA A 129 -9.43 0.92 12.10
C ALA A 129 -9.28 2.19 12.93
N GLY A 130 -10.11 2.37 13.97
CA GLY A 130 -9.99 3.46 14.93
C GLY A 130 -10.30 4.83 14.31
N PRO A 131 -9.76 5.93 14.85
CA PRO A 131 -10.06 7.28 14.37
C PRO A 131 -9.57 7.53 12.94
N PHE A 132 -8.43 6.95 12.53
CA PHE A 132 -7.86 7.11 11.20
C PHE A 132 -8.65 6.40 10.10
N GLY A 133 -9.46 5.40 10.46
CA GLY A 133 -10.38 4.76 9.52
C GLY A 133 -11.60 5.60 9.16
N ARG A 134 -11.96 6.61 9.97
CA ARG A 134 -13.25 7.31 9.80
C ARG A 134 -13.30 8.17 8.53
N GLY A 135 -14.44 8.17 7.86
CA GLY A 135 -14.66 8.94 6.63
C GLY A 135 -14.09 8.26 5.39
N LEU A 136 -14.27 8.91 4.23
CA LEU A 136 -13.71 8.52 2.94
C LEU A 136 -13.81 7.02 2.62
N GLU A 137 -12.71 6.25 2.70
CA GLU A 137 -12.72 4.83 2.35
C GLU A 137 -13.72 4.04 3.18
N GLU A 138 -13.89 4.29 4.48
CA GLU A 138 -14.86 3.55 5.30
C GLU A 138 -16.31 3.95 5.04
N VAL A 139 -16.56 5.16 4.52
CA VAL A 139 -17.91 5.55 4.09
C VAL A 139 -18.26 4.87 2.78
N CYS A 140 -17.29 4.76 1.86
CA CYS A 140 -17.48 4.14 0.56
C CYS A 140 -17.36 2.62 0.56
N ARG A 141 -16.65 2.05 1.55
CA ARG A 141 -16.34 0.63 1.68
C ARG A 141 -16.38 0.20 3.16
N PRO A 142 -17.57 0.11 3.77
CA PRO A 142 -17.71 -0.19 5.19
C PRO A 142 -17.01 -1.50 5.61
N GLY A 143 -16.16 -1.42 6.64
CA GLY A 143 -15.35 -2.53 7.17
C GLY A 143 -14.05 -2.79 6.41
N HIS A 144 -13.74 -2.03 5.36
CA HIS A 144 -12.54 -2.24 4.55
C HIS A 144 -11.25 -2.09 5.35
N LEU A 145 -11.08 -0.96 6.05
CA LEU A 145 -9.88 -0.64 6.83
C LEU A 145 -9.83 -1.46 8.12
N ASP A 146 -10.98 -1.90 8.66
CA ASP A 146 -11.00 -2.91 9.72
C ASP A 146 -10.37 -4.22 9.20
N GLY A 147 -10.72 -4.64 7.98
CA GLY A 147 -10.13 -5.78 7.28
C GLY A 147 -8.63 -5.64 7.05
N VAL A 148 -8.19 -4.45 6.62
CA VAL A 148 -6.76 -4.12 6.46
C VAL A 148 -6.04 -4.19 7.79
N ARG A 149 -6.54 -3.53 8.83
CA ARG A 149 -5.91 -3.51 10.16
C ARG A 149 -5.80 -4.92 10.73
N THR A 150 -6.84 -5.73 10.57
CA THR A 150 -6.90 -7.11 11.07
C THR A 150 -5.84 -8.00 10.43
N ILE A 151 -5.67 -7.94 9.10
CA ILE A 151 -4.64 -8.75 8.44
C ILE A 151 -3.22 -8.21 8.68
N VAL A 152 -3.05 -6.88 8.71
CA VAL A 152 -1.73 -6.28 8.94
C VAL A 152 -1.24 -6.56 10.37
N ASP A 153 -2.13 -6.59 11.37
CA ASP A 153 -1.76 -7.05 12.74
C ASP A 153 -1.17 -8.47 12.70
N ARG A 154 -1.80 -9.39 11.96
CA ARG A 154 -1.26 -10.75 11.80
C ARG A 154 0.08 -10.76 11.10
N LEU A 155 0.20 -10.06 9.97
CA LEU A 155 1.46 -9.97 9.22
C LEU A 155 2.59 -9.44 10.09
N PHE A 156 2.34 -8.36 10.85
CA PHE A 156 3.31 -7.79 11.79
C PHE A 156 3.68 -8.76 12.91
N ARG A 157 2.74 -9.55 13.44
CA ARG A 157 3.05 -10.57 14.45
C ARG A 157 3.86 -11.75 13.91
N PHE A 158 3.66 -12.13 12.65
CA PHE A 158 4.49 -13.16 12.01
C PHE A 158 5.89 -12.61 11.71
N VAL A 159 5.99 -11.42 11.13
CA VAL A 159 7.28 -10.83 10.78
C VAL A 159 8.05 -10.43 12.04
N GLY A 160 7.40 -9.83 13.05
CA GLY A 160 8.03 -9.27 14.25
C GLY A 160 8.67 -7.90 14.01
N PRO A 161 9.61 -7.46 14.88
CA PRO A 161 10.35 -6.21 14.68
C PRO A 161 11.08 -6.18 13.33
N ALA A 162 10.80 -5.14 12.55
CA ALA A 162 11.25 -4.93 11.18
C ALA A 162 11.07 -3.46 10.78
N LYS A 163 11.52 -3.09 9.58
CA LYS A 163 10.99 -1.93 8.84
C LYS A 163 9.93 -2.42 7.85
N ALA A 164 8.72 -1.90 7.91
CA ALA A 164 7.63 -2.32 7.02
C ALA A 164 7.28 -1.23 6.00
N TYR A 165 7.28 -1.56 4.72
CA TYR A 165 7.20 -0.61 3.61
C TYR A 165 5.80 -0.60 3.00
N PHE A 166 5.16 0.57 3.00
CA PHE A 166 3.81 0.76 2.46
C PHE A 166 3.78 1.91 1.45
N GLY A 167 3.01 1.76 0.38
CA GLY A 167 2.83 2.81 -0.61
C GLY A 167 1.89 3.92 -0.13
N GLU A 168 2.28 5.17 -0.33
CA GLU A 168 1.50 6.37 0.00
C GLU A 168 0.19 6.48 -0.80
N LYS A 169 0.10 5.78 -1.95
CA LYS A 169 -1.09 5.77 -2.81
C LYS A 169 -2.36 5.44 -2.03
N ASP A 170 -2.27 4.52 -1.08
CA ASP A 170 -3.35 4.10 -0.20
C ASP A 170 -3.23 4.88 1.13
N PHE A 171 -3.26 6.22 1.04
CA PHE A 171 -2.89 7.14 2.13
C PHE A 171 -3.62 6.86 3.45
N GLN A 172 -4.95 6.71 3.41
CA GLN A 172 -5.72 6.46 4.63
C GLN A 172 -5.35 5.11 5.29
N GLN A 173 -5.04 4.09 4.48
CA GLN A 173 -4.50 2.83 4.98
C GLN A 173 -3.15 3.05 5.69
N THR A 174 -2.27 3.91 5.16
CA THR A 174 -0.98 4.19 5.85
C THR A 174 -1.19 4.77 7.25
N LEU A 175 -2.21 5.62 7.45
CA LEU A 175 -2.54 6.16 8.78
C LEU A 175 -2.98 5.06 9.74
N VAL A 176 -3.85 4.15 9.28
CA VAL A 176 -4.32 3.00 10.08
C VAL A 176 -3.18 2.04 10.43
N VAL A 177 -2.26 1.81 9.49
CA VAL A 177 -1.10 0.93 9.69
C VAL A 177 -0.08 1.56 10.65
N MET A 178 0.17 2.87 10.56
CA MET A 178 1.06 3.57 11.49
C MET A 178 0.49 3.55 12.92
N ASP A 179 -0.81 3.80 13.10
CA ASP A 179 -1.48 3.69 14.41
C ASP A 179 -1.40 2.27 14.99
N LEU A 180 -1.58 1.25 14.14
CA LEU A 180 -1.40 -0.15 14.54
C LEU A 180 0.05 -0.42 14.99
N ALA A 181 1.04 -0.02 14.20
CA ALA A 181 2.44 -0.22 14.52
C ALA A 181 2.84 0.49 15.83
N GLU A 182 2.37 1.73 16.03
CA GLU A 182 2.55 2.47 17.29
C GLU A 182 1.95 1.70 18.47
N SER A 183 0.75 1.14 18.32
CA SER A 183 0.09 0.35 19.38
C SER A 183 0.82 -0.95 19.72
N LEU A 184 1.49 -1.57 18.74
CA LEU A 184 2.30 -2.77 18.94
C LEU A 184 3.71 -2.45 19.44
N GLY A 185 4.19 -1.22 19.23
CA GLY A 185 5.58 -0.80 19.44
C GLY A 185 6.56 -1.26 18.35
N TYR A 186 6.04 -1.82 17.25
CA TYR A 186 6.78 -2.29 16.05
C TYR A 186 5.77 -2.63 14.94
N PRO A 187 6.20 -2.80 13.68
CA PRO A 187 7.49 -2.43 13.08
C PRO A 187 7.63 -0.92 12.86
N ASP A 188 8.81 -0.46 12.43
CA ASP A 188 8.96 0.90 11.91
C ASP A 188 8.29 1.00 10.53
N VAL A 189 7.21 1.77 10.40
CA VAL A 189 6.48 1.89 9.14
C VAL A 189 7.12 2.96 8.25
N ILE A 190 7.55 2.55 7.06
CA ILE A 190 8.18 3.40 6.05
C ILE A 190 7.18 3.63 4.91
N VAL A 191 6.63 4.85 4.86
CA VAL A 191 5.75 5.27 3.76
C VAL A 191 6.59 5.66 2.54
N CYS A 192 6.25 5.09 1.39
CA CYS A 192 6.97 5.26 0.14
C CYS A 192 6.12 6.03 -0.88
N PRO A 193 6.71 6.99 -1.63
CA PRO A 193 5.97 7.81 -2.57
C PRO A 193 5.19 7.00 -3.61
N THR A 194 4.06 7.55 -4.04
CA THR A 194 3.26 6.96 -5.12
C THR A 194 4.03 6.95 -6.44
N VAL A 195 4.23 5.76 -7.03
CA VAL A 195 4.79 5.62 -8.38
C VAL A 195 3.69 5.81 -9.42
N ARG A 196 4.00 6.59 -10.47
CA ARG A 196 3.03 7.04 -11.49
C ARG A 196 3.49 6.68 -12.90
N GLU A 197 2.54 6.51 -13.81
CA GLU A 197 2.77 6.53 -15.26
C GLU A 197 3.18 7.93 -15.74
N PRO A 198 3.77 8.08 -16.94
CA PRO A 198 4.06 9.41 -17.51
C PRO A 198 2.83 10.34 -17.63
N SER A 199 1.63 9.77 -17.72
CA SER A 199 0.35 10.51 -17.70
C SER A 199 0.00 11.09 -16.33
N GLY A 200 0.71 10.70 -15.27
CA GLY A 200 0.43 11.05 -13.88
C GLY A 200 -0.49 10.06 -13.16
N LEU A 201 -1.12 9.12 -13.87
CA LEU A 201 -1.96 8.08 -13.27
C LEU A 201 -1.14 7.23 -12.29
N ALA A 202 -1.61 7.11 -11.05
CA ALA A 202 -0.99 6.24 -10.06
C ALA A 202 -1.02 4.78 -10.51
N LEU A 203 0.10 4.07 -10.36
CA LEU A 203 0.16 2.66 -10.71
C LEU A 203 -0.69 1.83 -9.75
N SER A 204 -1.49 0.92 -10.31
CA SER A 204 -2.31 -0.02 -9.57
C SER A 204 -2.50 -1.31 -10.37
N SER A 205 -2.58 -2.44 -9.67
CA SER A 205 -2.98 -3.73 -10.25
C SER A 205 -4.32 -3.62 -11.01
N ARG A 206 -5.23 -2.74 -10.53
CA ARG A 206 -6.53 -2.47 -11.16
C ARG A 206 -6.43 -1.75 -12.51
N ASN A 207 -5.31 -1.09 -12.83
CA ASN A 207 -5.15 -0.39 -14.13
C ASN A 207 -5.12 -1.37 -15.31
N ALA A 208 -4.81 -2.65 -15.07
CA ALA A 208 -4.82 -3.69 -16.10
C ALA A 208 -6.24 -3.97 -16.64
N LEU A 209 -7.28 -3.58 -15.88
CA LEU A 209 -8.69 -3.75 -16.24
C LEU A 209 -9.22 -2.60 -17.12
N LEU A 210 -8.43 -1.55 -17.34
CA LEU A 210 -8.84 -0.38 -18.12
C LEU A 210 -8.43 -0.53 -19.59
N SER A 211 -9.36 -0.27 -20.50
CA SER A 211 -9.06 -0.06 -21.92
C SER A 211 -8.23 1.20 -22.15
N PRO A 212 -7.58 1.38 -23.32
CA PRO A 212 -6.82 2.59 -23.62
C PRO A 212 -7.63 3.89 -23.47
N ASP A 213 -8.90 3.89 -23.91
CA ASP A 213 -9.80 5.04 -23.79
C ASP A 213 -10.20 5.31 -22.34
N GLU A 214 -10.29 4.28 -21.51
CA GLU A 214 -10.56 4.41 -20.08
C GLU A 214 -9.33 4.89 -19.30
N LYS A 215 -8.13 4.46 -19.68
CA LYS A 215 -6.87 5.00 -19.11
C LYS A 215 -6.75 6.49 -19.35
N LYS A 216 -7.09 6.95 -20.56
CA LYS A 216 -7.11 8.38 -20.88
C LYS A 216 -8.12 9.15 -20.03
N GLU A 217 -9.29 8.57 -19.76
CA GLU A 217 -10.27 9.18 -18.84
C GLU A 217 -9.72 9.25 -17.41
N ALA A 218 -9.05 8.18 -16.95
CA ALA A 218 -8.48 8.07 -15.62
C ALA A 218 -7.41 9.14 -15.32
N GLU A 219 -6.79 9.74 -16.34
CA GLU A 219 -5.86 10.87 -16.16
C GLU A 219 -6.52 12.06 -15.44
N ARG A 220 -7.84 12.22 -15.55
CA ARG A 220 -8.59 13.27 -14.84
C ARG A 220 -8.45 13.18 -13.32
N ILE A 221 -8.19 11.98 -12.78
CA ILE A 221 -7.95 11.78 -11.35
C ILE A 221 -6.72 12.59 -10.91
N PHE A 222 -5.59 12.44 -11.61
CA PHE A 222 -4.39 13.21 -11.30
C PHE A 222 -4.56 14.70 -11.63
N GLN A 223 -5.26 15.04 -12.71
CA GLN A 223 -5.58 16.44 -13.03
C GLN A 223 -6.38 17.12 -11.90
N SER A 224 -7.30 16.40 -11.24
CA SER A 224 -8.04 16.93 -10.08
C SER A 224 -7.12 17.27 -8.91
N LEU A 225 -6.16 16.41 -8.61
CA LEU A 225 -5.16 16.64 -7.56
C LEU A 225 -4.23 17.81 -7.93
N ALA A 226 -3.80 17.87 -9.19
CA ALA A 226 -2.99 18.97 -9.70
C ALA A 226 -3.74 20.32 -9.65
N ALA A 227 -5.06 20.33 -9.86
CA ALA A 227 -5.88 21.52 -9.70
C ALA A 227 -5.92 22.02 -8.26
N ALA A 228 -6.05 21.11 -7.27
CA ALA A 228 -5.94 21.46 -5.86
C ALA A 228 -4.54 21.98 -5.52
N ALA A 229 -3.47 21.34 -6.01
CA ALA A 229 -2.10 21.79 -5.82
C ALA A 229 -1.86 23.19 -6.42
N LYS A 230 -2.37 23.46 -7.62
CA LYS A 230 -2.28 24.80 -8.23
C LYS A 230 -3.01 25.86 -7.42
N ALA A 231 -4.21 25.55 -6.91
CA ALA A 231 -4.96 26.44 -6.05
C ALA A 231 -4.23 26.68 -4.71
N TRP A 232 -3.63 25.64 -4.14
CA TRP A 232 -2.75 25.75 -2.97
C TRP A 232 -1.56 26.68 -3.23
N SER A 233 -0.83 26.49 -4.33
CA SER A 233 0.28 27.40 -4.69
C SER A 233 -0.16 28.85 -4.92
N SER A 234 -1.45 29.08 -5.20
CA SER A 234 -2.04 30.42 -5.37
C SER A 234 -2.54 31.05 -4.07
N GLY A 235 -2.34 30.40 -2.92
CA GLY A 235 -2.70 30.92 -1.59
C GLY A 235 -4.01 30.39 -1.00
N ILE A 236 -4.75 29.53 -1.71
CA ILE A 236 -5.96 28.92 -1.15
C ILE A 236 -5.58 27.91 -0.06
N ARG A 237 -6.17 28.04 1.13
CA ARG A 237 -5.92 27.15 2.28
C ARG A 237 -7.17 26.49 2.88
N HIS A 238 -8.34 26.83 2.36
CA HIS A 238 -9.61 26.26 2.84
C HIS A 238 -9.93 24.95 2.11
N ALA A 239 -10.15 23.87 2.86
CA ALA A 239 -10.38 22.53 2.32
C ALA A 239 -11.54 22.47 1.31
N HIS A 240 -12.66 23.15 1.60
CA HIS A 240 -13.85 23.13 0.74
C HIS A 240 -13.58 23.77 -0.64
N ILE A 241 -12.84 24.88 -0.69
CA ILE A 241 -12.49 25.55 -1.96
C ILE A 241 -11.56 24.68 -2.79
N LEU A 242 -10.59 24.03 -2.14
CA LEU A 242 -9.67 23.12 -2.81
C LEU A 242 -10.41 21.89 -3.38
N ARG A 243 -11.35 21.31 -2.62
CA ARG A 243 -12.24 20.25 -3.10
C ARG A 243 -13.02 20.69 -4.34
N GLU A 244 -13.61 21.89 -4.33
CA GLU A 244 -14.37 22.38 -5.48
C GLU A 244 -13.51 22.40 -6.75
N LYS A 245 -12.24 22.81 -6.64
CA LYS A 245 -11.28 22.77 -7.76
C LYS A 245 -10.97 21.36 -8.27
N MET A 246 -10.98 20.36 -7.39
CA MET A 246 -10.87 18.95 -7.79
C MET A 246 -12.12 18.53 -8.58
N ILE A 247 -13.31 18.82 -8.06
CA ILE A 247 -14.59 18.40 -8.65
C ILE A 247 -14.80 19.03 -10.04
N GLU A 248 -14.40 20.28 -10.24
CA GLU A 248 -14.45 20.97 -11.54
C GLU A 248 -13.77 20.19 -12.67
N GLN A 249 -12.75 19.36 -12.38
CA GLN A 249 -12.05 18.57 -13.39
C GLN A 249 -12.86 17.40 -13.96
N PHE A 250 -14.01 17.08 -13.35
CA PHE A 250 -14.86 15.97 -13.78
C PHE A 250 -16.05 16.40 -14.65
N ALA A 251 -16.15 17.68 -15.03
CA ALA A 251 -17.18 18.14 -15.95
C ALA A 251 -17.14 17.38 -17.29
N GLY A 252 -18.24 16.72 -17.64
CA GLY A 252 -18.36 15.89 -18.85
C GLY A 252 -17.56 14.57 -18.81
N SER A 253 -17.04 14.18 -17.65
CA SER A 253 -16.30 12.92 -17.46
C SER A 253 -17.25 11.72 -17.36
N ARG A 254 -16.74 10.55 -17.74
CA ARG A 254 -17.39 9.24 -17.46
C ARG A 254 -17.10 8.71 -16.06
N LEU A 255 -16.15 9.33 -15.34
CA LEU A 255 -15.80 8.97 -13.98
C LEU A 255 -16.89 9.42 -13.00
N ILE A 256 -17.35 8.48 -12.17
CA ILE A 256 -18.27 8.77 -11.06
C ILE A 256 -17.42 8.98 -9.81
N VAL A 257 -17.32 10.24 -9.36
CA VAL A 257 -16.56 10.58 -8.14
C VAL A 257 -17.33 10.09 -6.92
N GLU A 258 -16.70 9.23 -6.12
CA GLU A 258 -17.24 8.79 -4.83
C GLU A 258 -16.91 9.80 -3.73
N TYR A 259 -15.65 10.27 -3.71
CA TYR A 259 -15.26 11.41 -2.90
C TYR A 259 -14.13 12.18 -3.56
N ALA A 260 -14.14 13.50 -3.36
CA ALA A 260 -12.99 14.39 -3.48
C ALA A 260 -12.86 15.11 -2.14
N ALA A 261 -11.69 15.03 -1.50
CA ALA A 261 -11.51 15.51 -0.13
C ALA A 261 -10.16 16.17 0.06
N VAL A 262 -10.11 17.12 0.99
CA VAL A 262 -8.86 17.70 1.49
C VAL A 262 -8.86 17.58 3.01
N ARG A 263 -7.79 16.99 3.55
CA ARG A 263 -7.67 16.67 4.98
C ARG A 263 -6.37 17.21 5.56
N ASN A 264 -6.32 17.40 6.87
CA ASN A 264 -5.07 17.64 7.58
C ASN A 264 -4.41 16.28 7.87
N PRO A 265 -3.24 15.97 7.29
CA PRO A 265 -2.59 14.67 7.49
C PRO A 265 -2.14 14.43 8.94
N SER A 266 -1.88 15.50 9.72
CA SER A 266 -1.45 15.41 11.12
C SER A 266 -2.61 15.41 12.12
N ALA A 267 -3.83 15.67 11.66
CA ALA A 267 -5.02 15.74 12.50
C ALA A 267 -6.24 15.22 11.71
N TRP A 268 -6.25 13.90 11.46
CA TRP A 268 -7.27 13.26 10.65
C TRP A 268 -8.68 13.45 11.22
N THR A 269 -9.63 13.80 10.35
CA THR A 269 -11.05 13.93 10.67
C THR A 269 -11.88 13.29 9.56
N ALA A 270 -13.07 12.77 9.92
CA ALA A 270 -14.01 12.23 8.94
C ALA A 270 -14.49 13.33 7.98
N ASP A 271 -14.78 14.51 8.54
CA ASP A 271 -15.27 15.68 7.82
C ASP A 271 -14.14 16.64 7.43
N ASP A 272 -14.49 17.68 6.69
CA ASP A 272 -13.56 18.75 6.34
C ASP A 272 -12.97 19.41 7.60
N PRO A 273 -11.65 19.66 7.64
CA PRO A 273 -11.06 20.42 8.71
C PRO A 273 -11.58 21.87 8.66
N PRO A 274 -11.90 22.48 9.83
CA PRO A 274 -12.32 23.87 9.88
C PRO A 274 -11.14 24.82 9.64
N GLY A 275 -11.41 25.97 9.02
CA GLY A 275 -10.44 27.05 8.86
C GLY A 275 -9.37 26.80 7.79
N GLU A 276 -8.27 27.54 7.90
CA GLU A 276 -7.12 27.46 7.00
C GLU A 276 -6.16 26.35 7.40
N LEU A 277 -5.65 25.64 6.40
CA LEU A 277 -4.65 24.60 6.57
C LEU A 277 -3.23 25.15 6.36
N SER A 278 -2.26 24.66 7.11
CA SER A 278 -0.83 24.92 6.85
C SER A 278 -0.18 23.82 6.00
N HIS A 279 -0.72 22.60 6.07
CA HIS A 279 -0.38 21.44 5.27
C HIS A 279 -1.67 20.67 5.00
N ALA A 280 -1.77 20.02 3.84
CA ALA A 280 -2.97 19.27 3.49
C ALA A 280 -2.67 18.03 2.66
N GLN A 281 -3.58 17.07 2.69
CA GLN A 281 -3.62 15.93 1.78
C GLN A 281 -4.89 16.06 0.93
N ALA A 282 -4.75 16.16 -0.39
CA ALA A 282 -5.86 16.00 -1.32
C ALA A 282 -6.05 14.52 -1.64
N LEU A 283 -7.28 14.02 -1.58
CA LEU A 283 -7.64 12.61 -1.81
C LEU A 283 -8.82 12.52 -2.76
N ILE A 284 -8.80 11.52 -3.63
CA ILE A 284 -9.85 11.29 -4.62
C ILE A 284 -10.11 9.78 -4.76
N ALA A 285 -11.38 9.40 -4.82
CA ALA A 285 -11.82 8.11 -5.31
C ALA A 285 -12.90 8.28 -6.37
N ALA A 286 -12.77 7.55 -7.47
CA ALA A 286 -13.73 7.58 -8.57
C ALA A 286 -13.86 6.21 -9.24
N ARG A 287 -15.04 5.94 -9.81
CA ARG A 287 -15.31 4.73 -10.58
C ARG A 287 -15.37 5.00 -12.07
N LEU A 288 -14.78 4.11 -12.86
CA LEU A 288 -14.94 4.02 -14.29
C LEU A 288 -15.44 2.62 -14.65
N GLY A 289 -16.74 2.53 -14.96
CA GLY A 289 -17.40 1.22 -15.08
C GLY A 289 -17.29 0.44 -13.77
N ARG A 290 -16.63 -0.73 -13.82
CA ARG A 290 -16.42 -1.60 -12.64
C ARG A 290 -15.13 -1.28 -11.88
N VAL A 291 -14.21 -0.53 -12.47
CA VAL A 291 -12.91 -0.24 -11.86
C VAL A 291 -13.03 0.96 -10.92
N ARG A 292 -12.66 0.76 -9.66
CA ARG A 292 -12.53 1.84 -8.68
C ARG A 292 -11.07 2.27 -8.58
N LEU A 293 -10.82 3.54 -8.78
CA LEU A 293 -9.49 4.15 -8.76
C LEU A 293 -9.41 5.13 -7.59
N ILE A 294 -8.25 5.16 -6.93
CA ILE A 294 -7.95 6.10 -5.87
C ILE A 294 -6.61 6.77 -6.16
N ASP A 295 -6.46 8.00 -5.67
CA ASP A 295 -5.20 8.72 -5.71
C ASP A 295 -5.18 9.80 -4.62
N ASN A 296 -3.99 10.31 -4.33
CA ASN A 296 -3.81 11.40 -3.38
C ASN A 296 -2.55 12.22 -3.71
N LEU A 297 -2.51 13.44 -3.17
CA LEU A 297 -1.38 14.35 -3.34
C LEU A 297 -1.24 15.24 -2.10
N GLN A 298 -0.02 15.30 -1.56
CA GLN A 298 0.32 16.22 -0.49
C GLN A 298 0.40 17.65 -1.03
N LEU A 299 -0.20 18.59 -0.31
CA LEU A 299 -0.17 20.03 -0.59
C LEU A 299 0.69 20.70 0.48
N HIS A 300 1.80 21.31 0.05
CA HIS A 300 2.74 22.07 0.87
C HIS A 300 3.13 23.36 0.15
#